data_AF-A0A9P5MWK8-F1
#
_entry.id   AF-A0A9P5MWK8-F1
#
_cell.length_a   1.000
_cell.length_b   1.000
_cell.length_c   1.000
_cell.angle_alpha   90.00
_cell.angle_beta   90.00
_cell.angle_gamma   90.00
#
_symmetry.space_group_name_H-M   'P 1'
#
loop_
_entity.id
_entity.type
_entity.pdbx_description
1 polymer ?
#
loop_
_entity_poly.entity_id
_entity_poly.type
_entity_poly.pdbx_seq_one_letter_code
_entity_poly.pdbx_strand_id
1 'polypeptide(L)'
;MCVWPSALNIARDRVFTAPVGQAREQGNKDKFSRLTRSTFYRVVTGHAFIGEYTRRFYPRHTREQIACPCGEPIETVEHVLLHCPRYTAESI
;
A
#
# COMPACT_ATOMS: atom_id res chain seq x y z
N MET A 1 -18.91 27.32 -47.79
CA MET A 1 -18.79 25.85 -47.77
C MET A 1 -17.44 25.53 -48.38
N CYS A 2 -16.45 25.14 -47.58
CA CYS A 2 -15.08 24.96 -48.09
C CYS A 2 -14.60 23.53 -47.81
N VAL A 3 -14.20 22.90 -48.91
CA VAL A 3 -13.82 21.50 -49.09
C VAL A 3 -12.40 21.28 -48.59
N TRP A 4 -12.12 20.15 -47.92
CA TRP A 4 -10.77 19.72 -47.56
C TRP A 4 -10.10 19.01 -48.75
N PRO A 5 -8.85 19.33 -49.11
CA PRO A 5 -8.06 18.48 -49.99
C PRO A 5 -7.29 17.40 -49.21
N SER A 6 -7.43 16.16 -49.67
CA SER A 6 -6.58 15.02 -49.36
C SER A 6 -5.26 15.09 -50.14
N ALA A 7 -4.12 14.93 -49.45
CA ALA A 7 -2.86 14.39 -49.98
C ALA A 7 -1.93 14.09 -48.79
N LEU A 8 -1.77 12.84 -48.37
CA LEU A 8 -0.82 11.82 -48.85
C LEU A 8 0.68 12.11 -48.50
N ASN A 9 1.13 11.38 -47.48
CA ASN A 9 2.45 10.76 -47.23
C ASN A 9 3.76 11.56 -47.36
N ILE A 10 4.42 11.77 -46.22
CA ILE A 10 5.89 11.81 -46.12
C ILE A 10 6.37 10.98 -44.92
N ALA A 11 6.98 9.85 -45.23
CA ALA A 11 8.02 9.10 -44.50
C ALA A 11 7.91 8.97 -42.96
N ARG A 12 7.25 7.90 -42.51
CA ARG A 12 7.68 7.16 -41.30
C ARG A 12 8.98 6.46 -41.67
N ASP A 13 10.11 6.85 -41.10
CA ASP A 13 11.29 5.97 -40.91
C ASP A 13 12.39 6.73 -40.15
N ARG A 14 12.22 6.87 -38.83
CA ARG A 14 13.33 6.94 -37.87
C ARG A 14 12.86 6.31 -36.56
N VAL A 15 12.96 4.99 -36.48
CA VAL A 15 12.98 4.31 -35.18
C VAL A 15 14.31 4.70 -34.53
N PHE A 16 14.26 5.67 -33.63
CA PHE A 16 15.38 5.95 -32.72
C PHE A 16 15.39 4.83 -31.68
N THR A 17 16.05 3.71 -32.00
CA THR A 17 16.36 2.70 -30.99
C THR A 17 17.45 3.28 -30.09
N ALA A 18 17.04 3.86 -28.95
CA ALA A 18 17.97 4.11 -27.86
C ALA A 18 18.58 2.76 -27.47
N PRO A 19 19.92 2.64 -27.34
CA PRO A 19 20.51 1.43 -26.80
C PRO A 19 19.92 1.24 -25.41
N VAL A 20 19.30 0.08 -25.19
CA VAL A 20 18.87 -0.37 -23.87
C VAL A 20 20.14 -0.46 -23.03
N GLY A 21 20.48 0.63 -22.35
CA GLY A 21 21.51 0.65 -21.33
C GLY A 21 21.18 -0.47 -20.37
N GLN A 22 22.13 -1.38 -20.20
CA GLN A 22 22.00 -2.59 -19.41
C GLN A 22 21.23 -2.28 -18.13
N ALA A 23 19.98 -2.73 -18.08
CA ALA A 23 19.17 -2.68 -16.88
C ALA A 23 19.95 -3.48 -15.85
N ARG A 24 20.52 -2.78 -14.88
CA ARG A 24 21.25 -3.37 -13.78
C ARG A 24 20.20 -4.13 -12.97
N GLU A 25 20.03 -5.42 -13.28
CA GLU A 25 19.20 -6.34 -12.51
C GLU A 25 19.85 -6.56 -11.15
N GLN A 26 19.71 -5.57 -10.28
CA GLN A 26 19.91 -5.76 -8.87
C GLN A 26 18.63 -6.41 -8.35
N GLY A 27 18.63 -7.74 -8.38
CA GLY A 27 17.63 -8.55 -7.68
C GLY A 27 17.43 -7.97 -6.29
N ASN A 28 16.23 -7.48 -6.04
CA ASN A 28 15.94 -6.72 -4.84
C ASN A 28 15.95 -7.65 -3.63
N LYS A 29 16.98 -7.55 -2.78
CA LYS A 29 17.11 -8.29 -1.51
C LYS A 29 16.25 -7.67 -0.39
N ASP A 30 15.17 -6.99 -0.74
CA ASP A 30 14.27 -6.45 0.26
C ASP A 30 13.54 -7.61 0.95
N LYS A 31 13.84 -7.81 2.24
CA LYS A 31 13.19 -8.84 3.07
C LYS A 31 11.67 -8.67 3.17
N PHE A 32 11.17 -7.48 2.87
CA PHE A 32 9.76 -7.13 2.96
C PHE A 32 9.31 -6.32 1.75
N SER A 33 8.09 -6.60 1.29
CA SER A 33 7.45 -5.80 0.25
C SER A 33 7.29 -4.35 0.70
N ARG A 34 7.33 -3.42 -0.27
CA ARG A 34 6.97 -2.01 -0.05
C ARG A 34 5.63 -1.87 0.65
N LEU A 35 4.65 -2.71 0.31
CA LEU A 35 3.34 -2.69 0.94
C LEU A 35 3.44 -3.00 2.43
N THR A 36 4.18 -4.04 2.81
CA THR A 36 4.41 -4.43 4.21
C THR A 36 5.03 -3.26 4.99
N ARG A 37 6.07 -2.63 4.44
CA ARG A 37 6.74 -1.50 5.08
C ARG A 37 5.80 -0.30 5.26
N SER A 38 5.06 0.07 4.22
CA SER A 38 4.11 1.18 4.28
C SER A 38 2.96 0.91 5.26
N THR A 39 2.44 -0.33 5.30
CA THR A 39 1.41 -0.73 6.26
C THR A 39 1.94 -0.67 7.69
N PHE A 40 3.15 -1.16 7.94
CA PHE A 40 3.78 -1.07 9.26
C PHE A 40 3.91 0.39 9.72
N TYR A 41 4.37 1.30 8.85
CA TYR A 41 4.42 2.73 9.18
C TYR A 41 3.06 3.31 9.53
N ARG A 42 2.00 2.92 8.83
CA ARG A 42 0.63 3.34 9.17
C ARG A 42 0.21 2.83 10.54
N VAL A 43 0.54 1.58 10.90
CA VAL A 43 0.25 1.02 12.23
C VAL A 43 0.99 1.79 13.32
N VAL A 44 2.31 1.95 13.19
CA VAL A 44 3.15 2.62 14.19
C VAL A 44 2.76 4.10 14.39
N THR A 45 2.37 4.78 13.32
CA THR A 45 1.92 6.18 13.40
C THR A 45 0.45 6.32 13.83
N GLY A 46 -0.25 5.22 14.11
CA GLY A 46 -1.66 5.24 14.50
C GLY A 46 -2.61 5.64 13.35
N HIS A 47 -2.20 5.48 12.10
CA HIS A 47 -2.98 5.72 10.86
C HIS A 47 -3.45 4.42 10.18
N ALA A 48 -3.34 3.30 10.88
CA ALA A 48 -3.97 2.05 10.47
C ALA A 48 -5.43 2.05 10.92
N PHE A 49 -6.30 1.37 10.18
CA PHE A 49 -7.72 1.21 10.50
C PHE A 49 -7.94 0.20 11.64
N ILE A 50 -7.31 0.47 12.79
CA ILE A 50 -7.47 -0.29 14.04
C ILE A 50 -8.50 0.40 14.93
N GLY A 51 -8.95 -0.30 15.97
CA GLY A 51 -9.93 0.21 16.95
C GLY A 51 -9.62 1.60 17.51
N GLU A 52 -8.36 1.89 17.84
CA GLU A 52 -7.94 3.19 18.37
C GLU A 52 -8.09 4.34 17.35
N TYR A 53 -7.63 4.14 16.12
CA TYR A 53 -7.83 5.09 15.02
C TYR A 53 -9.33 5.31 14.78
N THR A 54 -10.07 4.20 14.78
CA THR A 54 -11.49 4.18 14.51
C THR A 54 -12.27 4.97 15.55
N ARG A 55 -11.95 4.80 16.83
CA ARG A 55 -12.53 5.59 17.93
C ARG A 55 -12.27 7.08 17.78
N ARG A 56 -11.11 7.48 17.25
CA ARG A 56 -10.72 8.89 17.08
C ARG A 56 -11.46 9.56 15.93
N PHE A 57 -11.60 8.88 14.79
CA PHE A 57 -12.12 9.49 13.55
C PHE A 57 -13.56 9.10 13.20
N TYR A 58 -14.08 8.02 13.78
CA TYR A 58 -15.43 7.49 13.55
C TYR A 58 -16.16 7.29 14.88
N PRO A 59 -16.60 8.38 15.55
CA PRO A 59 -17.23 8.32 16.87
C PRO A 59 -18.59 7.59 16.89
N ARG A 60 -19.14 7.27 15.71
CA ARG A 60 -20.41 6.54 15.56
C ARG A 60 -20.23 5.02 15.60
N HIS A 61 -19.00 4.52 15.60
CA HIS A 61 -18.76 3.08 15.68
C HIS A 61 -19.03 2.55 17.09
N THR A 62 -19.58 1.34 17.14
CA THR A 62 -19.93 0.68 18.40
C THR A 62 -18.70 0.09 19.08
N ARG A 63 -18.83 -0.28 20.35
CA ARG A 63 -17.71 -0.85 21.13
C ARG A 63 -17.22 -2.16 20.54
N GLU A 64 -18.12 -2.93 19.96
CA GLU A 64 -17.84 -4.21 19.31
C GLU A 64 -17.04 -4.02 18.01
N GLN A 65 -17.19 -2.87 17.35
CA GLN A 65 -16.47 -2.54 16.11
C GLN A 65 -15.05 -2.03 16.37
N ILE A 66 -14.77 -1.50 17.55
CA ILE A 66 -13.43 -1.03 17.95
C ILE A 66 -12.67 -2.09 18.76
N ALA A 67 -13.36 -3.12 19.24
CA ALA A 67 -12.77 -4.21 20.00
C ALA A 67 -11.93 -5.12 19.09
N CYS A 68 -10.85 -5.67 19.66
CA CYS A 68 -10.12 -6.74 19.02
C CYS A 68 -10.96 -8.02 19.06
N PRO A 69 -11.00 -8.83 18.00
CA PRO A 69 -11.67 -10.13 18.02
C PRO A 69 -11.01 -11.16 18.97
N CYS A 70 -9.85 -10.83 19.53
CA CYS A 70 -9.21 -11.57 20.61
C CYS A 70 -9.83 -11.32 22.00
N GLY A 71 -10.76 -10.35 22.13
CA GLY A 71 -11.44 -10.00 23.37
C GLY A 71 -11.00 -8.68 24.02
N GLU A 72 -9.96 -8.03 23.52
CA GLU A 72 -9.54 -6.70 24.01
C GLU A 72 -10.62 -5.64 23.67
N PRO A 73 -11.05 -4.80 24.62
CA PRO A 73 -12.13 -3.83 24.41
C PRO A 73 -11.79 -2.77 23.34
N ILE A 74 -10.52 -2.44 23.16
CA ILE A 74 -10.05 -1.51 22.15
C ILE A 74 -8.80 -2.07 21.51
N GLU A 75 -8.82 -2.22 20.19
CA GLU A 75 -7.64 -2.59 19.43
C GLU A 75 -6.66 -1.40 19.33
N THR A 76 -5.65 -1.39 20.19
CA THR A 76 -4.57 -0.39 20.21
C THR A 76 -3.35 -0.86 19.42
N VAL A 77 -2.48 0.09 19.03
CA VAL A 77 -1.22 -0.23 18.33
C VAL A 77 -0.36 -1.19 19.15
N GLU A 78 -0.21 -0.92 20.45
CA GLU A 78 0.57 -1.74 21.36
C GLU A 78 0.00 -3.16 21.47
N HIS A 79 -1.32 -3.27 21.61
CA HIS A 79 -1.99 -4.56 21.65
C HIS A 79 -1.71 -5.36 20.37
N VAL A 80 -1.99 -4.80 19.20
CA VAL A 80 -1.83 -5.50 17.91
C VAL A 80 -0.38 -5.97 17.68
N LEU A 81 0.61 -5.15 18.06
CA LEU A 81 2.03 -5.45 17.77
C LEU A 81 2.70 -6.34 18.81
N LEU A 82 2.34 -6.22 20.10
CA LEU A 82 3.11 -6.83 21.19
C LEU A 82 2.33 -7.88 21.98
N HIS A 83 1.03 -7.67 22.18
CA HIS A 83 0.25 -8.44 23.17
C HIS A 83 -0.84 -9.31 22.56
N CYS A 84 -1.21 -9.08 21.29
CA CYS A 84 -2.35 -9.73 20.69
C CYS A 84 -2.06 -11.22 20.45
N PRO A 85 -2.82 -12.14 21.10
CA PRO A 85 -2.57 -13.57 21.01
C PRO A 85 -2.75 -14.13 19.59
N ARG A 86 -3.42 -13.39 18.71
CA ARG A 86 -3.62 -13.74 17.30
C ARG A 86 -2.33 -13.67 16.50
N TYR A 87 -1.38 -12.84 16.92
CA TYR A 87 -0.16 -12.55 16.19
C TYR A 87 1.11 -12.97 16.94
N THR A 88 0.99 -13.41 18.19
CA THR A 88 2.11 -13.95 18.99
C THR A 88 2.49 -15.38 18.61
N ALA A 89 1.68 -16.08 17.81
CA ALA A 89 1.83 -17.52 17.55
C ALA A 89 2.74 -17.89 16.37
N GLU A 90 3.26 -16.92 15.60
CA GLU A 90 4.24 -17.21 14.55
C GLU A 90 5.62 -16.70 14.99
N SER A 91 6.36 -17.63 15.59
CA SER A 91 7.76 -17.51 16.01
C SER A 91 8.69 -17.10 14.87
N ILE A 92 9.64 -16.22 15.22
CA ILE A 92 11.09 -16.26 14.93
C ILE A 92 11.54 -17.36 13.96
#